data_AF-A9KCJ9-F1
#
_entry.id   AF-A9KCJ9-F1
#
_cell.length_a   1.000
_cell.length_b   1.000
_cell.length_c   1.000
_cell.angle_alpha   90.00
_cell.angle_beta   90.00
_cell.angle_gamma   90.00
#
_symmetry.space_group_name_H-M   'P 1'
#
loop_
_entity.id
_entity.type
_entity.pdbx_description
1 polymer ?
#
loop_
_entity_poly.entity_id
_entity_poly.type
_entity_poly.pdbx_seq_one_letter_code
_entity_poly.pdbx_strand_id
1 'polypeptide(L)'
;MKVIFYENTKTPSFTRELVHKRYPLGMAYAKDDFFVHVYGDIKGLWTISPGLVVTEQAHGTLEDWIKKVFGAKNIITSNNLPGEVVSKVWRPGLYYQNELHQALEIDEYEHMSTKQALKILVSKLDELFLYLEPSEYGLVSYSHKTRELLISACTEIENIWHQYMLITNTKPKKKKYTTNDYVKLCQPLFLNEYEIRIKPYKNVKPIRPFYGWNTDKPTQSLDWYNAYNKTKHDRVKYFSEATLSNCIYAVAGNIVLFCVRYGPHNLYRDGDALSALMNQLFEIVLVNPNPVSFYVPNMILSADRRKNLCWGIGNKVYDFIQPWIMNPLRLID
;
A
#
# COMPACT_ATOMS: atom_id res chain seq x y z
N MET A 1 -13.46 -17.32 -13.74
CA MET A 1 -12.85 -17.59 -12.42
C MET A 1 -13.33 -16.51 -11.45
N LYS A 2 -13.52 -16.78 -10.15
CA LYS A 2 -13.86 -15.74 -9.15
C LYS A 2 -12.99 -15.95 -7.92
N VAL A 3 -12.52 -14.87 -7.30
CA VAL A 3 -11.85 -14.89 -6.00
C VAL A 3 -12.87 -14.54 -4.91
N ILE A 4 -12.84 -15.31 -3.83
CA ILE A 4 -13.57 -15.00 -2.60
C ILE A 4 -12.58 -14.77 -1.45
N PHE A 5 -12.83 -13.73 -0.67
CA PHE A 5 -12.14 -13.44 0.59
C PHE A 5 -13.04 -13.80 1.76
N TYR A 6 -12.47 -14.24 2.87
CA TYR A 6 -13.20 -14.65 4.06
C TYR A 6 -12.30 -14.69 5.29
N GLU A 7 -12.90 -14.83 6.47
CA GLU A 7 -12.20 -15.08 7.72
C GLU A 7 -12.07 -16.58 7.97
N ASN A 8 -10.84 -17.05 8.18
CA ASN A 8 -10.53 -18.41 8.59
C ASN A 8 -10.82 -18.59 10.09
N THR A 9 -11.69 -19.54 10.44
CA THR A 9 -11.98 -19.86 11.86
C THR A 9 -11.43 -21.21 12.31
N LYS A 10 -10.86 -21.98 11.40
CA LYS A 10 -10.16 -23.23 11.69
C LYS A 10 -9.01 -23.46 10.72
N THR A 11 -8.06 -24.29 11.15
CA THR A 11 -7.00 -24.82 10.29
C THR A 11 -7.28 -26.31 10.06
N PRO A 12 -7.10 -26.81 8.82
CA PRO A 12 -7.23 -28.24 8.55
C PRO A 12 -6.34 -29.11 9.43
N SER A 13 -6.82 -30.31 9.76
CA SER A 13 -6.25 -31.20 10.79
C SER A 13 -4.87 -31.79 10.51
N PHE A 14 -4.29 -31.55 9.33
CA PHE A 14 -2.97 -32.07 8.97
C PHE A 14 -1.81 -31.20 9.49
N THR A 15 -2.07 -30.03 10.10
CA THR A 15 -1.05 -29.22 10.78
C THR A 15 -1.25 -29.23 12.29
N ARG A 16 -0.15 -29.35 13.06
CA ARG A 16 -0.21 -29.17 14.53
C ARG A 16 -0.38 -27.71 14.94
N GLU A 17 -0.01 -26.77 14.06
CA GLU A 17 -0.15 -25.34 14.29
C GLU A 17 -1.52 -24.82 13.85
N LEU A 18 -2.10 -23.91 14.65
CA LEU A 18 -3.34 -23.22 14.34
C LEU A 18 -3.07 -22.01 13.44
N VAL A 19 -2.75 -22.28 12.16
CA VAL A 19 -2.39 -21.26 11.16
C VAL A 19 -3.39 -20.10 11.11
N HIS A 20 -4.69 -20.37 11.20
CA HIS A 20 -5.76 -19.36 11.14
C HIS A 20 -5.68 -18.31 12.27
N LYS A 21 -5.05 -18.63 13.41
CA LYS A 21 -4.85 -17.65 14.50
C LYS A 21 -3.77 -16.62 14.16
N ARG A 22 -2.78 -17.02 13.35
CA ARG A 22 -1.70 -16.14 12.89
C ARG A 22 -2.04 -15.45 11.57
N TYR A 23 -2.77 -16.15 10.69
CA TYR A 23 -3.17 -15.70 9.37
C TYR A 23 -4.69 -15.86 9.20
N PRO A 24 -5.49 -14.95 9.79
CA PRO A 24 -6.94 -15.10 9.82
C PRO A 24 -7.62 -14.76 8.48
N LEU A 25 -6.94 -14.09 7.54
CA LEU A 25 -7.50 -13.82 6.22
C LEU A 25 -7.38 -15.06 5.32
N GLY A 26 -8.47 -15.46 4.70
CA GLY A 26 -8.53 -16.52 3.71
C GLY A 26 -8.94 -15.98 2.35
N MET A 27 -8.32 -16.53 1.31
CA MET A 27 -8.60 -16.21 -0.08
C MET A 27 -8.76 -17.52 -0.83
N ALA A 28 -9.78 -17.67 -1.66
CA ALA A 28 -9.94 -18.88 -2.45
C ALA A 28 -10.49 -18.64 -3.85
N TYR A 29 -10.17 -19.56 -4.76
CA TYR A 29 -10.70 -19.59 -6.12
C TYR A 29 -10.61 -21.02 -6.67
N ALA A 30 -11.35 -21.30 -7.75
CA ALA A 30 -11.31 -22.57 -8.47
C ALA A 30 -10.41 -22.46 -9.70
N LYS A 31 -9.57 -23.47 -9.96
CA LYS A 31 -8.65 -23.56 -11.10
C LYS A 31 -8.35 -25.01 -11.46
N ASP A 32 -8.41 -25.35 -12.75
CA ASP A 32 -7.98 -26.64 -13.31
C ASP A 32 -8.52 -27.87 -12.55
N ASP A 33 -9.81 -27.88 -12.21
CA ASP A 33 -10.47 -28.91 -11.38
C ASP A 33 -9.96 -29.01 -9.93
N PHE A 34 -9.31 -27.97 -9.41
CA PHE A 34 -8.92 -27.80 -8.02
C PHE A 34 -9.55 -26.56 -7.40
N PHE A 35 -9.73 -26.60 -6.09
CA PHE A 35 -9.87 -25.42 -5.27
C PHE A 35 -8.52 -25.03 -4.68
N VAL A 36 -8.23 -23.73 -4.70
CA VAL A 36 -7.01 -23.14 -4.17
C VAL A 36 -7.40 -22.22 -3.03
N HIS A 37 -6.68 -22.32 -1.91
CA HIS A 37 -6.76 -21.42 -0.78
C HIS A 37 -5.39 -20.82 -0.48
N VAL A 38 -5.37 -19.53 -0.16
CA VAL A 38 -4.18 -18.80 0.29
C VAL A 38 -4.48 -18.11 1.62
N TYR A 39 -3.58 -18.24 2.58
CA TYR A 39 -3.66 -17.51 3.86
C TYR A 39 -3.05 -16.11 3.75
N GLY A 40 -3.58 -15.17 4.53
CA GLY A 40 -3.08 -13.82 4.69
C GLY A 40 -3.17 -13.31 6.12
N ASP A 41 -2.38 -12.28 6.42
CA ASP A 41 -2.45 -11.54 7.69
C ASP A 41 -3.43 -10.36 7.57
N ILE A 42 -3.96 -9.91 8.70
CA ILE A 42 -4.82 -8.72 8.82
C ILE A 42 -4.12 -7.57 9.57
N LYS A 43 -2.84 -7.74 9.92
CA LYS A 43 -2.02 -6.75 10.63
C LYS A 43 -1.08 -6.03 9.68
N GLY A 44 -0.70 -4.80 10.05
CA GLY A 44 0.28 -4.02 9.30
C GLY A 44 -0.17 -3.76 7.87
N LEU A 45 0.53 -4.36 6.91
CA LEU A 45 0.30 -4.24 5.47
C LEU A 45 -0.61 -5.33 4.89
N TRP A 46 -1.25 -6.15 5.74
CA TRP A 46 -2.16 -7.22 5.32
C TRP A 46 -1.51 -8.23 4.36
N THR A 47 -0.27 -8.62 4.67
CA THR A 47 0.56 -9.47 3.81
C THR A 47 -0.14 -10.78 3.48
N ILE A 48 -0.34 -11.02 2.18
CA ILE A 48 -0.78 -12.32 1.67
C ILE A 48 0.43 -13.24 1.64
N SER A 49 0.25 -14.46 2.13
CA SER A 49 1.33 -15.43 2.30
C SER A 49 1.21 -16.54 1.26
N PRO A 50 1.76 -16.37 0.04
CA PRO A 50 1.65 -17.38 -1.02
C PRO A 50 2.37 -18.69 -0.68
N GLY A 51 3.21 -18.72 0.37
CA GLY A 51 3.78 -19.97 0.91
C GLY A 51 2.84 -20.78 1.79
N LEU A 52 1.69 -20.21 2.17
CA LEU A 52 0.67 -20.87 2.97
C LEU A 52 -0.53 -21.15 2.06
N VAL A 53 -0.34 -22.10 1.13
CA VAL A 53 -1.35 -22.48 0.13
C VAL A 53 -1.88 -23.87 0.43
N VAL A 54 -3.18 -24.04 0.27
CA VAL A 54 -3.86 -25.33 0.39
C VAL A 54 -4.66 -25.59 -0.87
N THR A 55 -4.60 -26.83 -1.37
CA THR A 55 -5.36 -27.23 -2.55
C THR A 55 -6.08 -28.54 -2.32
N GLU A 56 -7.23 -28.72 -2.96
CA GLU A 56 -7.96 -29.98 -3.02
C GLU A 56 -8.66 -30.10 -4.37
N GLN A 57 -8.83 -31.31 -4.89
CA GLN A 57 -9.61 -31.51 -6.10
C GLN A 57 -11.03 -30.99 -5.87
N ALA A 58 -11.56 -30.26 -6.85
CA ALA A 58 -12.87 -29.64 -6.77
C ALA A 58 -13.97 -30.71 -6.75
N HIS A 59 -14.71 -30.75 -5.64
CA HIS A 59 -15.92 -31.56 -5.48
C HIS A 59 -17.00 -30.66 -4.89
N GLY A 60 -18.08 -30.42 -5.65
CA GLY A 60 -19.15 -29.49 -5.26
C GLY A 60 -18.79 -28.02 -5.50
N THR A 61 -19.21 -27.12 -4.61
CA THR A 61 -18.97 -25.69 -4.75
C THR A 61 -17.76 -25.23 -3.95
N LEU A 62 -17.09 -24.16 -4.43
CA LEU A 62 -15.97 -23.53 -3.72
C LEU A 62 -16.40 -23.01 -2.33
N GLU A 63 -17.61 -22.49 -2.21
CA GLU A 63 -18.11 -21.91 -0.96
C GLU A 63 -18.34 -22.98 0.11
N ASP A 64 -18.94 -24.12 -0.27
CA ASP A 64 -19.12 -25.26 0.63
C ASP A 64 -17.76 -25.82 1.08
N TRP A 65 -16.80 -25.89 0.16
CA TRP A 65 -15.44 -26.31 0.46
C TRP A 65 -14.77 -25.41 1.50
N ILE A 66 -14.79 -24.09 1.33
CA ILE A 66 -14.14 -23.18 2.29
C ILE A 66 -14.83 -23.16 3.66
N LYS A 67 -16.16 -23.29 3.71
CA LYS A 67 -16.92 -23.42 4.95
C LYS A 67 -16.54 -24.73 5.66
N LYS A 68 -16.50 -25.84 4.91
CA LYS A 68 -16.14 -27.15 5.44
C LYS A 68 -14.68 -27.23 5.89
N VAL A 69 -13.73 -26.66 5.16
CA VAL A 69 -12.29 -26.87 5.41
C VAL A 69 -11.70 -25.80 6.33
N PHE A 70 -12.07 -24.53 6.14
CA PHE A 70 -11.48 -23.38 6.86
C PHE A 70 -12.46 -22.66 7.79
N GLY A 71 -13.74 -23.06 7.78
CA GLY A 71 -14.76 -22.46 8.63
C GLY A 71 -15.05 -21.02 8.22
N ALA A 72 -15.03 -20.78 6.91
CA ALA A 72 -15.16 -19.46 6.32
C ALA A 72 -16.36 -18.66 6.87
N LYS A 73 -16.10 -17.44 7.34
CA LYS A 73 -17.09 -16.44 7.72
C LYS A 73 -16.87 -15.15 6.92
N ASN A 74 -17.88 -14.27 6.90
CA ASN A 74 -17.78 -12.94 6.28
C ASN A 74 -17.29 -13.00 4.83
N ILE A 75 -17.89 -13.90 4.04
CA ILE A 75 -17.46 -14.19 2.67
C ILE A 75 -17.82 -12.99 1.78
N ILE A 76 -16.81 -12.46 1.09
CA ILE A 76 -16.95 -11.36 0.15
C ILE A 76 -16.27 -11.73 -1.17
N THR A 77 -16.79 -11.22 -2.29
CA THR A 77 -16.21 -11.47 -3.62
C THR A 77 -15.25 -10.35 -4.00
N SER A 78 -14.10 -10.71 -4.57
CA SER A 78 -13.08 -9.78 -5.07
C SER A 78 -13.58 -8.97 -6.27
N ASN A 79 -13.00 -7.78 -6.46
CA ASN A 79 -13.14 -7.03 -7.71
C ASN A 79 -12.21 -7.57 -8.82
N ASN A 80 -11.09 -8.18 -8.45
CA ASN A 80 -10.07 -8.69 -9.38
C ASN A 80 -10.17 -10.21 -9.54
N LEU A 81 -9.86 -10.72 -10.74
CA LEU A 81 -9.62 -12.14 -10.94
C LEU A 81 -8.26 -12.57 -10.35
N PRO A 82 -8.02 -13.87 -10.11
CA PRO A 82 -6.69 -14.30 -9.71
C PRO A 82 -5.69 -13.99 -10.83
N GLY A 83 -4.55 -13.42 -10.46
CA GLY A 83 -3.49 -13.01 -11.38
C GLY A 83 -3.71 -11.65 -12.03
N GLU A 84 -4.79 -10.93 -11.70
CA GLU A 84 -5.01 -9.57 -12.19
C GLU A 84 -4.58 -8.51 -11.17
N VAL A 85 -3.98 -7.43 -11.69
CA VAL A 85 -3.59 -6.25 -10.93
C VAL A 85 -4.05 -4.98 -11.62
N VAL A 86 -4.15 -3.86 -10.88
CA VAL A 86 -4.15 -2.53 -11.47
C VAL A 86 -2.71 -2.08 -11.61
N SER A 87 -2.31 -1.75 -12.84
CA SER A 87 -0.93 -1.43 -13.15
C SER A 87 -0.48 -0.16 -12.42
N LYS A 88 0.78 -0.17 -11.97
CA LYS A 88 1.42 0.92 -11.21
C LYS A 88 0.74 1.23 -9.85
N VAL A 89 -0.19 0.42 -9.37
CA VAL A 89 -0.86 0.58 -8.06
C VAL A 89 -0.64 -0.67 -7.21
N TRP A 90 0.19 -0.55 -6.18
CA TRP A 90 0.39 -1.63 -5.23
C TRP A 90 -0.83 -1.83 -4.35
N ARG A 91 -1.18 -3.09 -4.16
CA ARG A 91 -2.11 -3.58 -3.13
C ARG A 91 -1.54 -4.85 -2.51
N PRO A 92 -1.98 -5.22 -1.30
CA PRO A 92 -1.60 -6.49 -0.70
C PRO A 92 -1.83 -7.64 -1.68
N GLY A 93 -0.85 -8.54 -1.79
CA GLY A 93 -0.83 -9.61 -2.80
C GLY A 93 0.48 -9.66 -3.58
N LEU A 94 1.04 -8.49 -3.89
CA LEU A 94 2.36 -8.36 -4.51
C LEU A 94 3.44 -8.27 -3.43
N TYR A 95 4.32 -9.27 -3.39
CA TYR A 95 5.32 -9.42 -2.33
C TYR A 95 6.74 -9.65 -2.83
N TYR A 96 6.94 -10.49 -3.84
CA TYR A 96 8.28 -10.77 -4.36
C TYR A 96 8.72 -9.67 -5.33
N GLN A 97 10.02 -9.36 -5.35
CA GLN A 97 10.59 -8.28 -6.18
C GLN A 97 10.23 -8.45 -7.65
N ASN A 98 10.46 -9.64 -8.22
CA ASN A 98 10.21 -9.87 -9.64
C ASN A 98 8.74 -9.63 -10.01
N GLU A 99 7.81 -9.98 -9.12
CA GLU A 99 6.38 -9.72 -9.33
C GLU A 99 6.07 -8.23 -9.24
N LEU A 100 6.65 -7.51 -8.28
CA LEU A 100 6.47 -6.06 -8.15
C LEU A 100 6.95 -5.34 -9.41
N HIS A 101 8.13 -5.68 -9.93
CA HIS A 101 8.68 -5.05 -11.13
C HIS A 101 7.81 -5.28 -12.36
N GLN A 102 7.29 -6.50 -12.54
CA GLN A 102 6.37 -6.81 -13.62
C GLN A 102 5.00 -6.12 -13.44
N ALA A 103 4.33 -6.39 -12.33
CA ALA A 103 2.94 -5.99 -12.08
C ALA A 103 2.77 -4.47 -11.97
N LEU A 104 3.76 -3.78 -11.41
CA LEU A 104 3.74 -2.33 -11.26
C LEU A 104 4.45 -1.62 -12.40
N GLU A 105 4.92 -2.32 -13.44
CA GLU A 105 5.67 -1.72 -14.56
C GLU A 105 6.78 -0.78 -14.04
N ILE A 106 7.66 -1.28 -13.17
CA ILE A 106 8.69 -0.45 -12.52
C ILE A 106 9.79 -0.16 -13.54
N ASP A 107 10.02 1.13 -13.81
CA ASP A 107 11.25 1.60 -14.43
C ASP A 107 12.32 1.79 -13.35
N GLU A 108 13.49 1.16 -13.53
CA GLU A 108 14.57 1.17 -12.54
C GLU A 108 15.12 2.57 -12.28
N TYR A 109 15.23 3.38 -13.34
CA TYR A 109 15.79 4.72 -13.22
C TYR A 109 14.83 5.63 -12.45
N GLU A 110 13.54 5.60 -12.79
CA GLU A 110 12.49 6.32 -12.04
C GLU A 110 12.43 5.86 -10.59
N HIS A 111 12.51 4.55 -10.34
CA HIS A 111 12.50 3.99 -8.99
C HIS A 111 13.68 4.49 -8.16
N MET A 112 14.91 4.39 -8.68
CA MET A 112 16.11 4.85 -7.98
C MET A 112 16.11 6.36 -7.74
N SER A 113 15.67 7.14 -8.73
CA SER A 113 15.51 8.59 -8.61
C SER A 113 14.51 8.97 -7.51
N THR A 114 13.32 8.35 -7.52
CA THR A 114 12.27 8.58 -6.51
C THR A 114 12.74 8.15 -5.12
N LYS A 115 13.44 7.01 -5.03
CA LYS A 115 14.00 6.50 -3.77
C LYS A 115 15.03 7.46 -3.19
N GLN A 116 15.89 8.04 -4.04
CA GLN A 116 16.87 9.03 -3.62
C GLN A 116 16.21 10.33 -3.16
N ALA A 117 15.17 10.80 -3.85
CA ALA A 117 14.38 11.95 -3.40
C ALA A 117 13.73 11.70 -2.03
N LEU A 118 13.09 10.54 -1.85
CA LEU A 118 12.50 10.14 -0.57
C LEU A 118 13.54 10.06 0.55
N LYS A 119 14.72 9.49 0.27
CA LYS A 119 15.85 9.46 1.21
C LYS A 119 16.23 10.87 1.69
N ILE A 120 16.35 11.83 0.77
CA ILE A 120 16.67 13.23 1.13
C ILE A 120 15.59 13.81 2.05
N LEU A 121 14.31 13.60 1.73
CA LEU A 121 13.19 14.11 2.55
C LEU A 121 13.18 13.49 3.95
N VAL A 122 13.37 12.17 4.05
CA VAL A 122 13.41 11.45 5.33
C VAL A 122 14.62 11.87 6.16
N SER A 123 15.81 11.99 5.56
CA SER A 123 17.01 12.45 6.26
C SER A 123 16.87 13.88 6.78
N LYS A 124 16.26 14.79 6.00
CA LYS A 124 15.99 16.16 6.47
C LYS A 124 14.98 16.19 7.63
N LEU A 125 13.98 15.30 7.61
CA LEU A 125 13.03 15.19 8.72
C LEU A 125 13.70 14.63 9.97
N ASP A 126 14.52 13.60 9.83
CA ASP A 126 15.30 13.02 10.93
C ASP A 126 16.25 14.06 11.55
N GLU A 127 16.92 14.86 10.73
CA GLU A 127 17.73 15.99 11.20
C GLU A 127 16.91 17.01 12.00
N LEU A 128 15.69 17.35 11.55
CA LEU A 128 14.82 18.26 12.30
C LEU A 128 14.46 17.70 13.67
N PHE A 129 14.32 16.39 13.82
CA PHE A 129 14.04 15.76 15.12
C PHE A 129 15.18 15.92 16.13
N LEU A 130 16.41 16.21 15.69
CA LEU A 130 17.52 16.52 16.61
C LEU A 130 17.33 17.87 17.33
N TYR A 131 16.57 18.79 16.73
CA TYR A 131 16.39 20.15 17.24
C TYR A 131 14.96 20.44 17.68
N LEU A 132 13.98 19.73 17.11
CA LEU A 132 12.56 19.89 17.37
C LEU A 132 11.97 18.56 17.84
N GLU A 133 11.84 18.40 19.15
CA GLU A 133 11.18 17.24 19.76
C GLU A 133 9.72 17.16 19.27
N PRO A 134 9.25 16.04 18.70
CA PRO A 134 7.84 15.81 18.30
C PRO A 134 6.83 15.74 19.47
N SER A 135 6.88 16.72 20.35
CA SER A 135 5.94 17.03 21.42
C SER A 135 4.86 18.00 20.92
N GLU A 136 3.87 18.28 21.76
CA GLU A 136 2.83 19.28 21.48
C GLU A 136 3.42 20.63 21.00
N TYR A 137 4.47 21.11 21.67
CA TYR A 137 5.13 22.38 21.33
C TYR A 137 6.04 22.28 20.10
N GLY A 138 6.77 21.18 19.94
CA GLY A 138 7.65 21.03 18.78
C GLY A 138 6.88 20.81 17.48
N LEU A 139 5.72 20.14 17.54
CA LEU A 139 4.84 19.93 16.39
C LEU A 139 4.32 21.25 15.78
N VAL A 140 4.08 22.28 16.61
CA VAL A 140 3.65 23.61 16.14
C VAL A 140 4.81 24.56 15.84
N SER A 141 6.04 24.17 16.15
CA SER A 141 7.22 24.98 15.87
C SER A 141 7.48 25.09 14.36
N TYR A 142 7.89 26.28 13.92
CA TYR A 142 8.19 26.60 12.54
C TYR A 142 9.53 27.33 12.43
N SER A 143 10.20 27.16 11.29
CA SER A 143 11.49 27.77 11.00
C SER A 143 11.73 27.82 9.49
N HIS A 144 12.86 28.40 9.08
CA HIS A 144 13.27 28.35 7.69
C HIS A 144 13.53 26.91 7.22
N LYS A 145 13.99 26.04 8.12
CA LYS A 145 14.27 24.62 7.81
C LYS A 145 13.01 23.78 7.66
N THR A 146 12.01 24.00 8.51
CA THR A 146 10.71 23.34 8.32
C THR A 146 10.04 23.84 7.04
N ARG A 147 10.10 25.14 6.72
CA ARG A 147 9.59 25.64 5.43
C ARG A 147 10.32 25.05 4.23
N GLU A 148 11.65 24.96 4.28
CA GLU A 148 12.46 24.34 3.23
C GLU A 148 11.98 22.90 2.97
N LEU A 149 11.87 22.09 4.03
CA LEU A 149 11.39 20.71 3.93
C LEU A 149 9.94 20.62 3.43
N LEU A 150 9.03 21.45 3.94
CA LEU A 150 7.62 21.45 3.52
C LEU A 150 7.49 21.76 2.02
N ILE A 151 8.22 22.76 1.53
CA ILE A 151 8.22 23.12 0.10
C ILE A 151 8.77 21.97 -0.75
N SER A 152 9.91 21.38 -0.37
CA SER A 152 10.50 20.25 -1.09
C SER A 152 9.57 19.03 -1.10
N ALA A 153 9.03 18.63 0.05
CA ALA A 153 8.17 17.46 0.17
C ALA A 153 6.86 17.61 -0.63
N CYS A 154 6.22 18.78 -0.59
CA CYS A 154 5.01 19.01 -1.37
C CYS A 154 5.28 19.11 -2.88
N THR A 155 6.45 19.58 -3.29
CA THR A 155 6.83 19.60 -4.71
C THR A 155 6.98 18.19 -5.27
N GLU A 156 7.60 17.28 -4.51
CA GLU A 156 7.68 15.85 -4.90
C GLU A 156 6.28 15.20 -4.98
N ILE A 157 5.39 15.52 -4.05
CA ILE A 157 3.99 15.05 -4.12
C ILE A 157 3.30 15.57 -5.39
N GLU A 158 3.43 16.85 -5.73
CA GLU A 158 2.84 17.42 -6.96
C GLU A 158 3.38 16.73 -8.21
N ASN A 159 4.68 16.40 -8.24
CA ASN A 159 5.30 15.66 -9.34
C ASN A 159 4.70 14.24 -9.48
N ILE A 160 4.58 13.51 -8.37
CA ILE A 160 4.01 12.15 -8.39
C ILE A 160 2.52 12.18 -8.76
N TRP A 161 1.74 13.11 -8.23
CA TRP A 161 0.33 13.28 -8.63
C TRP A 161 0.21 13.59 -10.11
N HIS A 162 1.05 14.47 -10.64
CA HIS A 162 1.09 14.77 -12.07
C HIS A 162 1.37 13.52 -12.91
N GLN A 163 2.36 12.71 -12.52
CA GLN A 163 2.67 11.43 -13.18
C GLN A 163 1.47 10.48 -13.18
N TYR A 164 0.79 10.31 -12.03
CA TYR A 164 -0.42 9.47 -11.97
C TYR A 164 -1.57 10.00 -12.82
N MET A 165 -1.76 11.32 -12.91
CA MET A 165 -2.76 11.87 -13.83
C MET A 165 -2.46 11.48 -15.28
N LEU A 166 -1.18 11.54 -15.70
CA LEU A 166 -0.77 11.09 -17.04
C LEU A 166 -1.03 9.58 -17.23
N ILE A 167 -0.71 8.76 -16.24
CA ILE A 167 -0.95 7.30 -16.27
C ILE A 167 -2.44 6.99 -16.48
N THR A 168 -3.34 7.78 -15.87
CA THR A 168 -4.79 7.57 -16.03
C THR A 168 -5.32 7.95 -17.41
N ASN A 169 -4.48 8.53 -18.29
CA ASN A 169 -4.87 9.11 -19.58
C ASN A 169 -5.99 10.18 -19.49
N THR A 170 -6.21 10.76 -18.31
CA THR A 170 -7.23 11.79 -18.10
C THR A 170 -6.65 13.14 -18.47
N LYS A 171 -7.29 13.89 -19.37
CA LYS A 171 -6.86 15.27 -19.68
C LYS A 171 -7.28 16.25 -18.58
N PRO A 172 -6.45 17.26 -18.25
CA PRO A 172 -6.86 18.30 -17.33
C PRO A 172 -8.06 19.07 -17.90
N LYS A 173 -9.00 19.47 -17.02
CA LYS A 173 -10.12 20.34 -17.43
C LYS A 173 -9.64 21.74 -17.84
N LYS A 174 -8.47 22.16 -17.35
CA LYS A 174 -7.82 23.45 -17.63
C LYS A 174 -6.49 23.23 -18.34
N LYS A 175 -5.69 24.30 -18.52
CA LYS A 175 -4.36 24.25 -19.15
C LYS A 175 -3.35 23.35 -18.40
N LYS A 176 -3.54 23.16 -17.09
CA LYS A 176 -2.69 22.32 -16.21
C LYS A 176 -3.58 21.60 -15.21
N TYR A 177 -3.13 20.47 -14.70
CA TYR A 177 -3.76 19.81 -13.56
C TYR A 177 -3.73 20.72 -12.33
N THR A 178 -4.78 20.61 -11.53
CA THR A 178 -4.96 21.32 -10.27
C THR A 178 -5.31 20.33 -9.17
N THR A 179 -5.41 20.78 -7.93
CA THR A 179 -5.89 19.93 -6.84
C THR A 179 -7.28 19.34 -7.07
N ASN A 180 -8.15 20.01 -7.84
CA ASN A 180 -9.45 19.47 -8.26
C ASN A 180 -9.33 18.23 -9.16
N ASP A 181 -8.20 18.08 -9.83
CA ASP A 181 -7.88 16.90 -10.62
C ASP A 181 -7.20 15.85 -9.75
N TYR A 182 -6.18 16.25 -8.98
CA TYR A 182 -5.39 15.34 -8.14
C TYR A 182 -6.18 14.62 -7.07
N VAL A 183 -7.20 15.26 -6.47
CA VAL A 183 -8.04 14.62 -5.43
C VAL A 183 -8.73 13.35 -5.92
N LYS A 184 -8.98 13.23 -7.23
CA LYS A 184 -9.59 12.05 -7.84
C LYS A 184 -8.68 10.83 -7.80
N LEU A 185 -7.39 11.01 -7.54
CA LEU A 185 -6.44 9.92 -7.33
C LEU A 185 -6.61 9.24 -5.96
N CYS A 186 -7.23 9.92 -4.98
CA CYS A 186 -7.31 9.43 -3.61
C CYS A 186 -7.91 8.02 -3.52
N GLN A 187 -9.03 7.81 -4.19
CA GLN A 187 -9.74 6.52 -4.16
C GLN A 187 -9.06 5.43 -5.00
N PRO A 188 -8.74 5.62 -6.30
CA PRO A 188 -8.13 4.55 -7.11
C PRO A 188 -6.70 4.19 -6.67
N LEU A 189 -6.00 5.07 -5.95
CA LEU A 189 -4.70 4.77 -5.32
C LEU A 189 -4.83 4.33 -3.85
N PHE A 190 -6.05 4.25 -3.30
CA PHE A 190 -6.33 3.84 -1.93
C PHE A 190 -5.56 4.67 -0.87
N LEU A 191 -5.31 5.95 -1.15
CA LEU A 191 -4.43 6.80 -0.35
C LEU A 191 -4.94 6.99 1.09
N ASN A 192 -6.26 6.98 1.28
CA ASN A 192 -6.89 7.16 2.58
C ASN A 192 -6.70 5.96 3.53
N GLU A 193 -6.32 4.79 3.02
CA GLU A 193 -6.11 3.58 3.83
C GLU A 193 -4.77 3.58 4.55
N TYR A 194 -3.80 4.38 4.12
CA TYR A 194 -2.46 4.37 4.68
C TYR A 194 -2.36 5.18 5.99
N GLU A 195 -1.65 4.60 6.93
CA GLU A 195 -1.24 5.20 8.20
C GLU A 195 0.27 5.03 8.40
N ILE A 196 0.92 6.10 8.82
CA ILE A 196 2.34 6.14 9.17
C ILE A 196 2.46 6.44 10.65
N ARG A 197 3.25 5.65 11.38
CA ARG A 197 3.56 5.88 12.79
C ARG A 197 5.04 6.15 12.96
N ILE A 198 5.39 7.09 13.83
CA ILE A 198 6.78 7.43 14.12
C ILE A 198 7.21 6.64 15.36
N LYS A 199 8.03 5.59 15.17
CA LYS A 199 8.34 4.57 16.20
C LYS A 199 8.97 5.16 17.47
N PRO A 200 9.95 6.09 17.40
CA PRO A 200 10.53 6.66 18.62
C PRO A 200 9.55 7.50 19.44
N TYR A 201 8.55 8.13 18.80
CA TYR A 201 7.69 9.13 19.42
C TYR A 201 6.25 8.61 19.60
N LYS A 202 6.04 7.75 20.61
CA LYS A 202 4.75 7.08 20.87
C LYS A 202 3.58 8.03 21.15
N ASN A 203 3.86 9.26 21.58
CA ASN A 203 2.84 10.27 21.86
C ASN A 203 2.39 11.03 20.60
N VAL A 204 3.14 10.92 19.50
CA VAL A 204 2.72 11.45 18.20
C VAL A 204 1.59 10.58 17.69
N LYS A 205 0.44 11.19 17.44
CA LYS A 205 -0.72 10.48 16.87
C LYS A 205 -0.35 9.86 15.52
N PRO A 206 -0.91 8.68 15.17
CA PRO A 206 -0.72 8.11 13.85
C PRO A 206 -1.11 9.09 12.74
N ILE A 207 -0.31 9.12 11.67
CA ILE A 207 -0.40 10.09 10.59
C ILE A 207 -1.07 9.43 9.39
N ARG A 208 -2.22 9.95 8.96
CA ARG A 208 -2.91 9.49 7.76
C ARG A 208 -2.96 10.64 6.75
N PRO A 209 -1.90 10.81 5.92
CA PRO A 209 -1.65 12.06 5.21
C PRO A 209 -2.72 12.45 4.19
N PHE A 210 -3.44 11.47 3.66
CA PHE A 210 -4.53 11.68 2.69
C PHE A 210 -5.92 11.36 3.26
N TYR A 211 -6.04 11.11 4.56
CA TYR A 211 -7.34 10.87 5.18
C TYR A 211 -8.16 12.17 5.21
N GLY A 212 -9.40 12.11 4.72
CA GLY A 212 -10.28 13.27 4.61
C GLY A 212 -10.09 14.13 3.36
N TRP A 213 -9.15 13.79 2.47
CA TRP A 213 -8.98 14.49 1.19
C TRP A 213 -10.25 14.37 0.34
N ASN A 214 -10.88 15.50 0.00
CA ASN A 214 -12.20 15.49 -0.63
C ASN A 214 -12.36 16.53 -1.74
N THR A 215 -13.32 16.25 -2.65
CA THR A 215 -13.57 17.02 -3.86
C THR A 215 -14.17 18.41 -3.62
N ASP A 216 -14.80 18.65 -2.47
CA ASP A 216 -15.45 19.93 -2.17
C ASP A 216 -14.44 21.03 -1.88
N LYS A 217 -13.35 20.68 -1.18
CA LYS A 217 -12.24 21.59 -0.87
C LYS A 217 -10.90 20.90 -1.06
N PRO A 218 -10.47 20.57 -2.30
CA PRO A 218 -9.33 19.69 -2.55
C PRO A 218 -8.00 20.19 -1.97
N THR A 219 -7.78 21.50 -1.95
CA THR A 219 -6.57 22.08 -1.34
C THR A 219 -6.71 22.15 0.19
N GLN A 220 -7.85 22.63 0.70
CA GLN A 220 -8.03 22.90 2.13
C GLN A 220 -8.33 21.65 2.96
N SER A 221 -8.79 20.56 2.34
CA SER A 221 -9.01 19.28 3.03
C SER A 221 -7.72 18.52 3.35
N LEU A 222 -6.58 19.02 2.88
CA LEU A 222 -5.24 18.59 3.28
C LEU A 222 -4.53 19.75 3.96
N ASP A 223 -4.57 19.82 5.29
CA ASP A 223 -4.05 20.96 6.06
C ASP A 223 -2.57 21.26 5.74
N TRP A 224 -1.74 20.23 5.65
CA TRP A 224 -0.32 20.35 5.32
C TRP A 224 -0.08 20.88 3.90
N TYR A 225 -0.91 20.48 2.94
CA TYR A 225 -0.82 20.96 1.56
C TYR A 225 -1.37 22.38 1.41
N ASN A 226 -2.42 22.72 2.17
CA ASN A 226 -2.94 24.08 2.26
C ASN A 226 -1.89 25.04 2.88
N ALA A 227 -1.21 24.62 3.96
CA ALA A 227 -0.11 25.35 4.57
C ALA A 227 1.05 25.57 3.60
N TYR A 228 1.42 24.53 2.84
CA TYR A 228 2.37 24.64 1.73
C TYR A 228 1.94 25.70 0.70
N ASN A 229 0.69 25.66 0.21
CA ASN A 229 0.22 26.64 -0.77
C ASN A 229 0.27 28.07 -0.22
N LYS A 230 -0.19 28.30 1.02
CA LYS A 230 -0.11 29.60 1.67
C LYS A 230 1.33 30.10 1.78
N THR A 231 2.24 29.27 2.30
CA THR A 231 3.65 29.63 2.52
C THR A 231 4.44 29.82 1.21
N LYS A 232 4.03 29.17 0.13
CA LYS A 232 4.58 29.31 -1.22
C LYS A 232 4.20 30.65 -1.84
N HIS A 233 2.94 31.08 -1.70
CA HIS A 233 2.42 32.29 -2.34
C HIS A 233 2.61 33.56 -1.51
N ASP A 234 2.54 33.47 -0.17
CA ASP A 234 2.71 34.62 0.72
C ASP A 234 3.48 34.20 1.99
N ARG A 235 4.81 34.19 1.87
CA ARG A 235 5.71 33.86 2.98
C ARG A 235 5.59 34.85 4.13
N VAL A 236 5.41 36.14 3.85
CA VAL A 236 5.44 37.19 4.89
C VAL A 236 4.30 36.98 5.87
N LYS A 237 3.11 36.65 5.36
CA LYS A 237 1.93 36.41 6.18
C LYS A 237 1.87 35.02 6.79
N TYR A 238 2.30 33.99 6.06
CA TYR A 238 2.04 32.60 6.44
C TYR A 238 3.28 31.80 6.82
N PHE A 239 4.41 32.44 7.12
CA PHE A 239 5.63 31.72 7.53
C PHE A 239 5.39 30.74 8.70
N SER A 240 4.53 31.11 9.65
CA SER A 240 4.16 30.29 10.81
C SER A 240 3.42 29.00 10.46
N GLU A 241 2.85 28.88 9.26
CA GLU A 241 2.16 27.67 8.81
C GLU A 241 3.15 26.56 8.40
N ALA A 242 4.44 26.88 8.25
CA ALA A 242 5.47 25.89 7.95
C ALA A 242 5.91 25.12 9.21
N THR A 243 4.97 24.43 9.87
CA THR A 243 5.22 23.73 11.14
C THR A 243 5.89 22.36 10.93
N LEU A 244 6.54 21.84 11.98
CA LEU A 244 7.05 20.46 11.99
C LEU A 244 5.94 19.44 11.69
N SER A 245 4.73 19.64 12.23
CA SER A 245 3.58 18.78 11.94
C SER A 245 3.28 18.73 10.44
N ASN A 246 3.25 19.88 9.77
CA ASN A 246 3.02 19.92 8.32
C ASN A 246 4.15 19.24 7.53
N CYS A 247 5.41 19.35 7.98
CA CYS A 247 6.52 18.60 7.40
C CYS A 247 6.33 17.08 7.54
N ILE A 248 5.98 16.61 8.74
CA ILE A 248 5.74 15.19 9.02
C ILE A 248 4.66 14.64 8.09
N TYR A 249 3.53 15.34 7.94
CA TYR A 249 2.45 14.94 7.05
C TYR A 249 2.87 14.92 5.58
N ALA A 250 3.63 15.93 5.13
CA ALA A 250 4.13 15.98 3.75
C ALA A 250 5.15 14.86 3.45
N VAL A 251 6.06 14.55 4.37
CA VAL A 251 7.02 13.42 4.20
C VAL A 251 6.28 12.09 4.27
N ALA A 252 5.33 11.93 5.18
CA ALA A 252 4.46 10.76 5.23
C ALA A 252 3.67 10.57 3.92
N GLY A 253 3.18 11.64 3.31
CA GLY A 253 2.54 11.61 1.99
C GLY A 253 3.45 11.05 0.89
N ASN A 254 4.73 11.43 0.89
CA ASN A 254 5.73 10.87 -0.03
C ASN A 254 6.00 9.38 0.23
N ILE A 255 6.08 8.96 1.50
CA ILE A 255 6.21 7.53 1.86
C ILE A 255 5.03 6.72 1.32
N VAL A 256 3.80 7.22 1.50
CA VAL A 256 2.58 6.57 1.01
C VAL A 256 2.60 6.46 -0.52
N LEU A 257 2.88 7.55 -1.23
CA LEU A 257 2.94 7.52 -2.70
C LEU A 257 4.04 6.59 -3.23
N PHE A 258 5.18 6.51 -2.55
CA PHE A 258 6.23 5.53 -2.86
C PHE A 258 5.70 4.10 -2.69
N CYS A 259 5.00 3.82 -1.59
CA CYS A 259 4.41 2.51 -1.32
C CYS A 259 3.38 2.11 -2.38
N VAL A 260 2.56 3.05 -2.84
CA VAL A 260 1.61 2.80 -3.94
C VAL A 260 2.35 2.48 -5.23
N ARG A 261 3.41 3.22 -5.58
CA ARG A 261 4.09 3.07 -6.88
C ARG A 261 5.01 1.85 -6.97
N TYR A 262 5.72 1.53 -5.89
CA TYR A 262 6.82 0.56 -5.87
C TYR A 262 6.65 -0.56 -4.84
N GLY A 263 5.58 -0.51 -4.04
CA GLY A 263 5.36 -1.42 -2.92
C GLY A 263 6.11 -1.00 -1.64
N PRO A 264 5.60 -1.36 -0.45
CA PRO A 264 6.15 -0.94 0.83
C PRO A 264 7.35 -1.78 1.30
N HIS A 265 7.52 -3.00 0.78
CA HIS A 265 8.49 -3.95 1.34
C HIS A 265 9.95 -3.53 1.10
N ASN A 266 10.22 -2.88 -0.03
CA ASN A 266 11.56 -2.46 -0.45
C ASN A 266 12.12 -1.37 0.47
N LEU A 267 11.24 -0.54 1.03
CA LEU A 267 11.59 0.46 2.04
C LEU A 267 12.14 -0.14 3.33
N TYR A 268 11.98 -1.44 3.57
CA TYR A 268 12.46 -2.09 4.79
C TYR A 268 13.56 -3.14 4.53
N ARG A 269 13.67 -3.66 3.31
CA ARG A 269 14.45 -4.88 3.01
C ARG A 269 15.72 -4.66 2.23
N ASP A 270 15.84 -3.55 1.51
CA ASP A 270 16.94 -3.36 0.56
C ASP A 270 18.30 -3.13 1.23
N GLY A 271 18.33 -2.96 2.56
CA GLY A 271 19.57 -2.89 3.34
C GLY A 271 20.38 -1.60 3.11
N ASP A 272 19.80 -0.61 2.43
CA ASP A 272 20.43 0.68 2.17
C ASP A 272 20.13 1.72 3.27
N ALA A 273 20.71 2.92 3.10
CA ALA A 273 20.56 4.00 4.08
C ALA A 273 19.10 4.47 4.26
N LEU A 274 18.28 4.46 3.19
CA LEU A 274 16.86 4.77 3.32
C LEU A 274 16.18 3.67 4.14
N SER A 275 16.47 2.40 3.85
CA SER A 275 15.90 1.26 4.58
C SER A 275 16.26 1.30 6.06
N ALA A 276 17.48 1.70 6.41
CA ALA A 276 17.89 1.89 7.80
C ALA A 276 17.04 2.97 8.50
N LEU A 277 16.90 4.14 7.87
CA LEU A 277 16.06 5.24 8.39
C LEU A 277 14.59 4.83 8.53
N MET A 278 14.03 4.17 7.51
CA MET A 278 12.65 3.67 7.54
C MET A 278 12.44 2.66 8.67
N ASN A 279 13.36 1.72 8.86
CA ASN A 279 13.30 0.75 9.96
C ASN A 279 13.37 1.43 11.33
N GLN A 280 14.21 2.45 11.49
CA GLN A 280 14.36 3.20 12.74
C GLN A 280 13.13 4.06 13.05
N LEU A 281 12.63 4.79 12.05
CA LEU A 281 11.69 5.89 12.27
C LEU A 281 10.24 5.51 12.05
N PHE A 282 9.92 4.68 11.06
CA PHE A 282 8.54 4.57 10.56
C PHE A 282 7.97 3.16 10.56
N GLU A 283 6.71 3.03 10.98
CA GLU A 283 5.86 1.88 10.72
C GLU A 283 4.76 2.27 9.72
N ILE A 284 4.61 1.50 8.65
CA ILE A 284 3.58 1.69 7.63
C ILE A 284 2.49 0.63 7.85
N VAL A 285 1.24 1.07 7.95
CA VAL A 285 0.07 0.22 8.21
C VAL A 285 -1.07 0.59 7.26
N LEU A 286 -1.87 -0.39 6.86
CA LEU A 286 -3.17 -0.17 6.24
C LEU A 286 -4.28 -0.24 7.29
N VAL A 287 -5.10 0.79 7.38
CA VAL A 287 -6.19 0.93 8.35
C VAL A 287 -7.52 0.72 7.67
N ASN A 288 -8.23 -0.34 8.08
CA ASN A 288 -9.49 -0.78 7.49
C ASN A 288 -9.45 -0.91 5.96
N PRO A 289 -8.40 -1.51 5.37
CA PRO A 289 -8.37 -1.70 3.93
C PRO A 289 -9.49 -2.64 3.51
N ASN A 290 -10.03 -2.44 2.31
CA ASN A 290 -11.05 -3.34 1.79
C ASN A 290 -10.39 -4.54 1.06
N PRO A 291 -10.51 -5.79 1.55
CA PRO A 291 -9.83 -6.93 0.94
C PRO A 291 -10.26 -7.21 -0.50
N VAL A 292 -11.43 -6.74 -0.94
CA VAL A 292 -11.88 -6.92 -2.34
C VAL A 292 -10.98 -6.21 -3.36
N SER A 293 -10.13 -5.26 -2.91
CA SER A 293 -9.14 -4.58 -3.75
C SER A 293 -7.76 -5.24 -3.75
N PHE A 294 -7.56 -6.32 -2.97
CA PHE A 294 -6.28 -7.01 -2.92
C PHE A 294 -6.05 -7.84 -4.18
N TYR A 295 -4.78 -8.16 -4.44
CA TYR A 295 -4.37 -9.01 -5.54
C TYR A 295 -4.17 -10.44 -5.06
N VAL A 296 -4.60 -11.41 -5.86
CA VAL A 296 -4.50 -12.84 -5.52
C VAL A 296 -3.65 -13.52 -6.57
N PRO A 297 -2.54 -14.18 -6.22
CA PRO A 297 -1.70 -14.82 -7.21
C PRO A 297 -2.45 -15.97 -7.89
N ASN A 298 -2.26 -16.10 -9.21
CA ASN A 298 -2.82 -17.20 -9.97
C ASN A 298 -1.84 -18.37 -9.97
N MET A 299 -2.01 -19.31 -9.04
CA MET A 299 -1.06 -20.40 -8.82
C MET A 299 -1.02 -21.39 -9.99
N ILE A 300 0.18 -21.83 -10.38
CA ILE A 300 0.42 -22.94 -11.30
C ILE A 300 0.25 -24.25 -10.52
N LEU A 301 -0.62 -25.14 -11.00
CA LEU A 301 -0.84 -26.46 -10.43
C LEU A 301 -0.20 -27.50 -11.35
N SER A 302 0.64 -28.38 -10.79
CA SER A 302 1.30 -29.44 -11.55
C SER A 302 0.30 -30.53 -11.95
N ALA A 303 0.54 -31.23 -13.06
CA ALA A 303 -0.36 -32.29 -13.53
C ALA A 303 -0.45 -33.48 -12.55
N ASP A 304 0.59 -33.71 -11.76
CA ASP A 304 0.70 -34.73 -10.72
C ASP A 304 0.19 -34.26 -9.35
N ARG A 305 -0.53 -33.13 -9.30
CA ARG A 305 -1.05 -32.55 -8.06
C ARG A 305 -1.89 -33.57 -7.28
N ARG A 306 -1.60 -33.70 -5.98
CA ARG A 306 -2.38 -34.58 -5.08
C ARG A 306 -3.84 -34.13 -5.05
N LYS A 307 -4.75 -35.07 -5.29
CA LYS A 307 -6.20 -34.83 -5.35
C LYS A 307 -6.82 -34.55 -3.98
N ASN A 308 -6.30 -35.19 -2.92
CA ASN A 308 -6.73 -34.94 -1.56
C ASN A 308 -6.21 -33.59 -1.05
N LEU A 309 -6.87 -33.05 -0.04
CA LEU A 309 -6.48 -31.83 0.65
C LEU A 309 -4.98 -31.85 1.02
N CYS A 310 -4.21 -30.94 0.45
CA CYS A 310 -2.76 -30.89 0.65
C CYS A 310 -2.25 -29.46 0.82
N TRP A 311 -1.16 -29.34 1.58
CA TRP A 311 -0.48 -28.11 1.90
C TRP A 311 0.74 -27.89 1.01
N GLY A 312 0.98 -26.63 0.69
CA GLY A 312 2.14 -26.17 -0.08
C GLY A 312 1.99 -26.48 -1.56
N ILE A 313 2.78 -25.78 -2.37
CA ILE A 313 2.78 -25.94 -3.83
C ILE A 313 4.16 -26.31 -4.39
N GLY A 314 5.20 -26.28 -3.55
CA GLY A 314 6.59 -26.51 -3.92
C GLY A 314 7.52 -25.75 -2.97
N ASN A 315 8.84 -25.97 -3.12
CA ASN A 315 9.86 -25.36 -2.25
C ASN A 315 10.08 -23.86 -2.53
N LYS A 316 9.82 -23.44 -3.77
CA LYS A 316 9.98 -22.07 -4.25
C LYS A 316 8.66 -21.57 -4.81
N VAL A 317 7.82 -21.07 -3.91
CA VAL A 317 6.44 -20.65 -4.18
C VAL A 317 6.33 -19.72 -5.40
N TYR A 318 7.30 -18.82 -5.57
CA TYR A 318 7.32 -17.86 -6.67
C TYR A 318 7.43 -18.53 -8.05
N ASP A 319 8.02 -19.72 -8.16
CA ASP A 319 8.08 -20.50 -9.42
C ASP A 319 6.69 -21.04 -9.82
N PHE A 320 5.73 -21.00 -8.89
CA PHE A 320 4.36 -21.48 -9.08
C PHE A 320 3.35 -20.33 -9.15
N ILE A 321 3.78 -19.09 -9.38
CA ILE A 321 2.86 -17.97 -9.61
C ILE A 321 2.87 -17.68 -11.11
N GLN A 322 1.70 -17.68 -11.76
CA GLN A 322 1.60 -17.25 -13.16
C GLN A 322 1.91 -15.76 -13.28
N PRO A 323 2.46 -15.32 -14.44
CA PRO A 323 2.64 -13.90 -14.72
C PRO A 323 1.36 -13.08 -14.49
N TRP A 324 1.53 -11.89 -13.93
CA TRP A 324 0.40 -11.00 -13.63
C TRP A 324 -0.14 -10.34 -14.90
N ILE A 325 -1.46 -10.25 -14.99
CA ILE A 325 -2.19 -9.52 -16.04
C ILE A 325 -2.47 -8.11 -15.51
N MET A 326 -1.93 -7.10 -16.20
CA MET A 326 -1.99 -5.71 -15.74
C MET A 326 -3.14 -4.98 -16.42
N ASN A 327 -4.12 -4.55 -15.62
CA ASN A 327 -5.22 -3.70 -16.05
C ASN A 327 -4.81 -2.22 -15.91
N PRO A 328 -5.17 -1.34 -16.86
CA PRO A 328 -4.80 0.06 -16.78
C PRO A 328 -5.50 0.77 -15.61
N LEU A 329 -4.76 1.62 -14.90
CA LEU A 329 -5.32 2.54 -13.90
C LEU A 329 -6.29 3.52 -14.58
N ARG A 330 -7.48 3.67 -14.01
CA ARG A 330 -8.48 4.65 -14.45
C ARG A 330 -9.01 5.42 -13.25
N LEU A 331 -9.38 6.68 -13.49
CA LEU A 331 -10.18 7.42 -12.52
C LEU A 331 -11.59 6.84 -12.47
N ILE A 332 -12.21 6.98 -11.32
CA ILE A 332 -13.61 6.63 -11.11
C ILE A 332 -14.42 7.91 -11.35
N ASP A 333 -15.41 7.81 -12.23
CA ASP A 333 -16.23 8.94 -12.69
C ASP A 333 -17.12 9.53 -11.61
#